data_AF-A0ABC8S5U2-F1
#
_entry.id   AF-A0ABC8S5U2-F1
#
_cell.length_a   1.000
_cell.length_b   1.000
_cell.length_c   1.000
_cell.angle_alpha   90.00
_cell.angle_beta   90.00
_cell.angle_gamma   90.00
#
_symmetry.space_group_name_H-M   'P 1'
#
loop_
_entity.id
_entity.type
_entity.pdbx_description
1 polymer ?
#
loop_
_entity_poly.entity_id
_entity_poly.type
_entity_poly.pdbx_seq_one_letter_code
_entity_poly.pdbx_strand_id
1 'polypeptide(L)'
;MGDPNSTANTNAATSTTINCGDSSPLETSKSERHVWLMKCPPVVSRSLKQSPSYDDSSSSGGPVAKVIVAVDPLLPNDNFNSTQFTMELADPESGNVPKCYSMDMSTDFIPMSVFSESSQGRLSVEGKIYNKFDMKPHNKNIEEYRKLCRERTNKYMTKTRHIQVIDNDNGRHMRPMPGMFGFKASGSGTGVPIDKKKMPVKGSDMKRTRRDRDEMEGIMFKLFERQSNWTLKQLIHETDQPEQFLKDILKVLCVYNNKGANQGTYEIKPEYKRAEEEPSSS
;
A
#
# COMPACT_ATOMS: atom_id res chain seq x y z
N MET A 1 -6.70 -52.12 64.57
CA MET A 1 -5.29 -51.70 64.73
C MET A 1 -4.88 -51.13 63.37
N GLY A 2 -5.00 -49.83 63.09
CA GLY A 2 -4.46 -48.68 63.84
C GLY A 2 -2.93 -48.77 63.77
N ASP A 3 -2.15 -47.96 63.07
CA ASP A 3 -2.32 -46.58 62.60
C ASP A 3 -1.42 -46.28 61.37
N PRO A 4 -1.62 -45.13 60.71
CA PRO A 4 -1.04 -44.75 59.42
C PRO A 4 0.29 -43.99 59.59
N ASN A 5 1.12 -43.92 58.54
CA ASN A 5 2.12 -42.85 58.46
C ASN A 5 2.09 -42.13 57.13
N SER A 6 1.79 -40.85 57.26
CA SER A 6 1.74 -39.78 56.29
C SER A 6 3.14 -39.45 55.82
N THR A 7 3.32 -39.26 54.52
CA THR A 7 4.35 -38.35 53.99
C THR A 7 3.78 -37.65 52.78
N ALA A 8 3.08 -36.55 53.06
CA ALA A 8 2.77 -35.53 52.08
C ALA A 8 4.09 -34.91 51.61
N ASN A 9 4.46 -35.14 50.35
CA ASN A 9 5.59 -34.50 49.71
C ASN A 9 5.13 -33.13 49.20
N THR A 10 5.20 -32.13 50.08
CA THR A 10 5.00 -30.71 49.76
C THR A 10 6.26 -30.21 49.05
N ASN A 11 6.29 -30.29 47.72
CA ASN A 11 7.30 -29.58 46.94
C ASN A 11 6.95 -28.08 46.96
N ALA A 12 7.47 -27.40 47.98
CA ALA A 12 7.44 -25.96 48.09
C ALA A 12 8.26 -25.37 46.93
N ALA A 13 7.59 -24.74 45.98
CA ALA A 13 8.22 -23.89 44.99
C ALA A 13 8.87 -22.70 45.72
N THR A 14 10.18 -22.77 45.92
CA THR A 14 10.99 -21.66 46.44
C THR A 14 11.03 -20.55 45.40
N SER A 15 10.15 -19.55 45.57
CA SER A 15 10.20 -18.26 44.88
C SER A 15 11.51 -17.55 45.23
N THR A 16 12.50 -17.65 44.34
CA THR A 16 13.76 -16.89 44.45
C THR A 16 13.52 -15.48 43.91
N THR A 17 13.29 -14.52 44.79
CA THR A 17 13.21 -13.09 44.44
C THR A 17 14.63 -12.54 44.33
N ILE A 18 15.14 -12.40 43.10
CA ILE A 18 16.38 -11.66 42.83
C ILE A 18 16.03 -10.17 42.84
N ASN A 19 16.53 -9.44 43.83
CA ASN A 19 16.30 -8.02 44.01
C ASN A 19 17.39 -7.22 43.27
N CYS A 20 17.04 -6.60 42.14
CA CYS A 20 17.85 -5.58 41.48
C CYS A 20 16.95 -4.46 40.98
N GLY A 21 17.06 -3.30 41.63
CA GLY A 21 16.71 -1.96 41.12
C GLY A 21 15.32 -1.77 40.48
N ASP A 22 14.37 -1.23 41.24
CA ASP A 22 13.16 -0.52 40.76
C ASP A 22 12.26 -1.25 39.75
N SER A 23 12.38 -2.58 39.65
CA SER A 23 11.55 -3.43 38.80
C SER A 23 10.48 -4.13 39.64
N SER A 24 9.22 -4.05 39.22
CA SER A 24 8.15 -4.89 39.77
C SER A 24 8.55 -6.38 39.66
N PRO A 25 8.40 -7.18 40.73
CA PRO A 25 8.80 -8.58 40.71
C PRO A 25 7.96 -9.37 39.69
N LEU A 26 8.64 -10.16 38.85
CA LEU A 26 8.00 -11.04 37.88
C LEU A 26 7.39 -12.26 38.58
N GLU A 27 6.08 -12.46 38.44
CA GLU A 27 5.41 -13.64 38.99
C GLU A 27 5.70 -14.88 38.12
N THR A 28 6.27 -15.94 38.69
CA THR A 28 6.70 -17.16 37.97
C THR A 28 5.89 -18.41 38.31
N SER A 29 4.78 -18.25 39.04
CA SER A 29 3.94 -19.34 39.57
C SER A 29 3.44 -20.32 38.49
N LYS A 30 3.22 -19.85 37.25
CA LYS A 30 2.73 -20.68 36.14
C LYS A 30 3.81 -21.01 35.11
N SER A 31 5.08 -20.81 35.43
CA SER A 31 6.20 -21.00 34.49
C SER A 31 6.34 -22.42 33.93
N GLU A 32 5.83 -23.43 34.64
CA GLU A 32 5.82 -24.83 34.20
C GLU A 32 4.56 -25.24 33.43
N ARG A 33 3.55 -24.36 33.34
CA ARG A 33 2.29 -24.66 32.64
C ARG A 33 2.52 -24.83 31.15
N HIS A 34 2.01 -25.91 30.57
CA HIS A 34 1.98 -26.09 29.13
C HIS A 34 0.82 -25.32 28.49
N VAL A 35 1.14 -24.55 27.45
CA VAL A 35 0.18 -23.75 26.68
C VAL A 35 0.28 -24.12 25.21
N TRP A 36 -0.84 -24.04 24.49
CA TRP A 36 -0.89 -24.23 23.05
C TRP A 36 -0.84 -22.89 22.33
N LEU A 37 -0.03 -22.81 21.28
CA LEU A 37 0.00 -21.66 20.38
C LEU A 37 -0.77 -22.01 19.12
N MET A 38 -1.79 -21.24 18.78
CA MET A 38 -2.59 -21.49 17.58
C MET A 38 -2.53 -20.30 16.62
N LYS A 39 -2.07 -20.55 15.40
CA LYS A 39 -2.16 -19.61 14.29
C LYS A 39 -3.53 -19.77 13.63
N CYS A 40 -4.37 -18.74 13.73
CA CYS A 40 -5.73 -18.74 13.19
C CYS A 40 -5.89 -17.78 12.00
N PRO A 41 -6.71 -18.13 10.98
CA PRO A 41 -7.11 -17.17 9.95
C PRO A 41 -7.84 -15.96 10.54
N PRO A 42 -7.68 -14.75 9.95
CA PRO A 42 -8.30 -13.52 10.49
C PRO A 42 -9.83 -13.53 10.60
N VAL A 43 -10.50 -14.41 9.85
CA VAL A 43 -11.96 -14.56 9.95
C VAL A 43 -12.35 -15.24 11.26
N VAL A 44 -11.57 -16.24 11.68
CA VAL A 44 -11.78 -16.99 12.92
C VAL A 44 -11.53 -16.10 14.13
N SER A 45 -10.40 -15.37 14.14
CA SER A 45 -10.09 -14.48 15.26
C SER A 45 -11.07 -13.32 15.43
N ARG A 46 -11.72 -12.86 14.35
CA ARG A 46 -12.81 -11.88 14.43
C ARG A 46 -14.08 -12.50 15.00
N SER A 47 -14.46 -13.69 14.54
CA SER A 47 -15.62 -14.41 15.06
C SER A 47 -15.49 -14.68 16.55
N LEU A 48 -14.33 -15.14 17.03
CA LEU A 48 -14.06 -15.35 18.46
C LEU A 48 -14.10 -14.06 19.30
N LYS A 49 -13.88 -12.88 18.70
CA LYS A 49 -13.97 -11.57 19.37
C LYS A 49 -15.38 -10.98 19.36
N GLN A 50 -16.27 -11.46 18.50
CA GLN A 50 -17.61 -10.87 18.27
C GLN A 50 -18.71 -11.49 19.15
N SER A 51 -18.44 -12.58 19.88
CA SER A 51 -19.37 -13.16 20.85
C SER A 51 -19.63 -12.21 22.04
N PRO A 52 -20.83 -12.29 22.66
CA PRO A 52 -21.60 -11.12 23.06
C PRO A 52 -20.94 -10.25 24.13
N SER A 53 -21.10 -8.95 23.92
CA SER A 53 -20.98 -7.90 24.91
C SER A 53 -21.72 -8.26 26.19
N TYR A 54 -21.03 -8.06 27.32
CA TYR A 54 -21.58 -7.97 28.66
C TYR A 54 -22.87 -7.15 28.67
N ASP A 55 -24.02 -7.80 28.66
CA ASP A 55 -25.24 -7.21 29.19
C ASP A 55 -26.02 -8.28 29.93
N ASP A 56 -26.25 -7.97 31.19
CA ASP A 56 -27.14 -8.58 32.18
C ASP A 56 -27.03 -10.09 32.52
N SER A 57 -26.51 -10.32 33.73
CA SER A 57 -26.98 -11.29 34.73
C SER A 57 -27.62 -12.60 34.22
N SER A 58 -26.87 -13.71 34.33
CA SER A 58 -27.33 -15.13 34.39
C SER A 58 -27.09 -16.08 33.20
N SER A 59 -26.34 -15.70 32.15
CA SER A 59 -25.84 -16.70 31.18
C SER A 59 -24.33 -16.66 31.03
N SER A 60 -23.67 -17.72 31.46
CA SER A 60 -22.28 -18.03 31.11
C SER A 60 -22.12 -17.90 29.60
N GLY A 61 -21.17 -17.08 29.14
CA GLY A 61 -20.86 -16.92 27.73
C GLY A 61 -20.80 -18.28 27.03
N GLY A 62 -21.68 -18.48 26.05
CA GLY A 62 -21.82 -19.75 25.35
C GLY A 62 -20.51 -20.19 24.70
N PRO A 63 -20.32 -21.49 24.44
CA PRO A 63 -19.12 -22.00 23.80
C PRO A 63 -18.93 -21.34 22.42
N VAL A 64 -17.81 -20.64 22.23
CA VAL A 64 -17.48 -19.94 20.98
C VAL A 64 -16.95 -20.87 19.88
N ALA A 65 -16.38 -22.00 20.29
CA ALA A 65 -15.86 -23.03 19.39
C ALA A 65 -15.68 -24.35 20.14
N LYS A 66 -15.69 -25.44 19.38
CA LYS A 66 -15.42 -26.80 19.85
C LYS A 66 -14.15 -27.32 19.18
N VAL A 67 -13.19 -27.77 19.98
CA VAL A 67 -12.01 -28.48 19.48
C VAL A 67 -12.30 -29.98 19.56
N ILE A 68 -12.13 -30.68 18.44
CA ILE A 68 -12.37 -32.11 18.31
C ILE A 68 -11.03 -32.78 18.03
N VAL A 69 -10.70 -33.77 18.87
CA VAL A 69 -9.52 -34.61 18.74
C VAL A 69 -10.00 -36.00 18.35
N ALA A 70 -9.67 -36.43 17.13
CA ALA A 70 -9.92 -37.78 16.67
C ALA A 70 -8.61 -38.57 16.73
N VAL A 71 -8.61 -39.67 17.47
CA VAL A 71 -7.46 -40.57 17.61
C VAL A 71 -7.80 -41.86 16.90
N ASP A 72 -6.98 -42.27 15.93
CA ASP A 72 -7.08 -43.58 15.30
C ASP A 72 -6.23 -44.58 16.11
N PRO A 73 -6.85 -45.51 16.87
CA PRO A 73 -6.13 -46.45 17.72
C PRO A 73 -5.34 -47.51 16.93
N LEU A 74 -5.54 -47.61 15.61
CA LEU A 74 -4.81 -48.53 14.73
C LEU A 74 -3.46 -47.96 14.28
N LEU A 75 -3.24 -46.67 14.46
CA LEU A 75 -2.00 -45.98 14.12
C LEU A 75 -1.16 -45.74 15.40
N PRO A 76 0.17 -45.84 15.33
CA PRO A 76 1.02 -45.59 16.50
C PRO A 76 0.86 -44.15 16.99
N ASN A 77 0.66 -43.98 18.30
CA ASN A 77 0.49 -42.67 18.96
C ASN A 77 1.67 -41.71 18.75
N ASP A 78 2.85 -42.23 18.42
CA ASP A 78 4.06 -41.44 18.21
C ASP A 78 4.07 -40.70 16.87
N ASN A 79 3.23 -41.11 15.92
CA ASN A 79 3.06 -40.39 14.68
C ASN A 79 1.96 -39.34 14.86
N PHE A 80 2.28 -38.07 14.62
CA PHE A 80 1.33 -36.96 14.53
C PHE A 80 0.18 -37.19 13.54
N ASN A 81 0.26 -38.25 12.72
CA ASN A 81 -0.79 -38.71 11.82
C ASN A 81 -1.88 -39.55 12.50
N SER A 82 -1.65 -40.09 13.71
CA SER A 82 -2.65 -40.86 14.47
C SER A 82 -3.74 -39.96 15.06
N THR A 83 -3.40 -38.70 15.31
CA THR A 83 -4.27 -37.75 16.01
C THR A 83 -4.62 -36.58 15.10
N GLN A 84 -5.88 -36.49 14.69
CA GLN A 84 -6.41 -35.40 13.90
C GLN A 84 -7.10 -34.37 14.80
N PHE A 85 -6.62 -33.13 14.76
CA PHE A 85 -7.23 -31.99 15.44
C PHE A 85 -8.10 -31.20 14.46
N THR A 86 -9.33 -30.92 14.85
CA THR A 86 -10.25 -30.05 14.10
C THR A 86 -10.94 -29.06 15.04
N MET A 87 -11.31 -27.90 14.50
CA MET A 87 -12.06 -26.86 15.19
C MET A 87 -13.39 -26.65 14.48
N GLU A 88 -14.45 -26.61 15.25
CA GLU A 88 -15.79 -26.24 14.79
C GLU A 88 -16.17 -24.93 15.48
N LEU A 89 -16.44 -23.88 14.71
CA LEU A 89 -16.89 -22.59 15.25
C LEU A 89 -18.39 -22.64 15.56
N ALA A 90 -18.80 -22.03 16.67
CA ALA A 90 -20.20 -21.81 16.96
C ALA A 90 -20.73 -20.73 15.99
N ASP A 91 -21.82 -21.03 15.27
CA ASP A 91 -22.38 -20.19 14.21
C ASP A 91 -22.56 -18.72 14.65
N PRO A 92 -21.87 -17.76 14.03
CA PRO A 92 -22.39 -16.41 13.91
C PRO A 92 -23.19 -16.33 12.60
N GLU A 93 -24.37 -15.76 12.67
CA GLU A 93 -25.33 -15.44 11.57
C GLU A 93 -24.74 -14.68 10.33
N SER A 94 -23.42 -14.56 10.21
CA SER A 94 -22.72 -14.01 9.04
C SER A 94 -22.38 -15.12 8.05
N GLY A 95 -23.27 -15.37 7.10
CA GLY A 95 -23.05 -16.32 5.99
C GLY A 95 -21.71 -16.08 5.28
N ASN A 96 -21.02 -17.19 4.94
CA ASN A 96 -19.74 -17.31 4.24
C ASN A 96 -18.47 -17.53 5.10
N VAL A 97 -18.57 -17.80 6.41
CA VAL A 97 -17.40 -18.26 7.20
C VAL A 97 -17.40 -19.78 7.27
N PRO A 98 -16.31 -20.47 6.85
CA PRO A 98 -16.22 -21.91 7.01
C PRO A 98 -16.41 -22.30 8.47
N LYS A 99 -17.26 -23.30 8.72
CA LYS A 99 -17.58 -23.79 10.07
C LYS A 99 -16.47 -24.66 10.67
N CYS A 100 -15.80 -25.44 9.84
CA CYS A 100 -14.80 -26.42 10.27
C CYS A 100 -13.41 -26.06 9.76
N TYR A 101 -12.42 -26.16 10.64
CA TYR A 101 -11.01 -25.98 10.34
C TYR A 101 -10.20 -27.19 10.79
N SER A 102 -9.24 -27.63 9.98
CA SER A 102 -8.20 -28.55 10.42
C SER A 102 -7.14 -27.78 11.21
N MET A 103 -6.57 -28.41 12.24
CA MET A 103 -5.43 -27.88 12.97
C MET A 103 -4.24 -28.82 12.76
N ASP A 104 -3.18 -28.32 12.14
CA ASP A 104 -1.95 -29.08 11.94
C ASP A 104 -1.03 -28.86 13.15
N MET A 105 -0.73 -29.93 13.89
CA MET A 105 0.12 -29.86 15.07
C MET A 105 1.60 -29.93 14.69
N SER A 106 2.42 -29.10 15.35
CA SER A 106 3.87 -29.07 15.21
C SER A 106 4.54 -28.90 16.58
N THR A 107 5.65 -29.59 16.77
CA THR A 107 6.52 -29.48 17.95
C THR A 107 7.90 -28.89 17.60
N ASP A 108 8.22 -28.78 16.31
CA ASP A 108 9.47 -28.18 15.81
C ASP A 108 9.33 -26.64 15.76
N PHE A 109 9.65 -25.99 16.88
CA PHE A 109 9.71 -24.54 16.99
C PHE A 109 10.69 -24.11 18.09
N ILE A 110 11.16 -22.86 18.00
CA ILE A 110 12.04 -22.25 19.01
C ILE A 110 11.28 -22.20 20.34
N PRO A 111 11.85 -22.69 21.46
CA PRO A 111 11.19 -22.64 22.77
C PRO A 111 10.67 -21.23 23.10
N MET A 112 9.38 -21.14 23.39
CA MET A 112 8.69 -19.87 23.66
C MET A 112 8.00 -19.94 25.03
N SER A 113 7.94 -18.79 25.72
CA SER A 113 7.20 -18.61 26.96
C SER A 113 6.23 -17.44 26.81
N VAL A 114 5.07 -17.56 27.46
CA VAL A 114 4.00 -16.56 27.42
C VAL A 114 4.11 -15.70 28.67
N PHE A 115 4.09 -14.38 28.47
CA PHE A 115 4.04 -13.39 29.55
C PHE A 115 2.72 -12.62 29.45
N SER A 116 2.18 -12.23 30.59
CA SER A 116 1.01 -11.35 30.67
C SER A 116 1.38 -10.10 31.48
N GLU A 117 0.80 -8.98 31.07
CA GLU A 117 0.88 -7.72 31.79
C GLU A 117 -0.54 -7.34 32.22
N SER A 118 -0.73 -7.14 33.52
CA SER A 118 -1.99 -6.64 34.06
C SER A 118 -2.15 -5.15 33.81
N SER A 119 -3.39 -4.64 33.90
CA SER A 119 -3.66 -3.19 33.80
C SER A 119 -2.95 -2.34 34.87
N GLN A 120 -2.44 -2.97 35.93
CA GLN A 120 -1.65 -2.36 36.99
C GLN A 120 -0.13 -2.41 36.73
N GLY A 121 0.31 -2.88 35.55
CA GLY A 121 1.73 -2.99 35.19
C GLY A 121 2.48 -4.15 35.88
N ARG A 122 1.75 -5.09 36.50
CA ARG A 122 2.36 -6.31 37.04
C ARG A 122 2.58 -7.33 35.93
N LEU A 123 3.81 -7.83 35.83
CA LEU A 123 4.23 -8.85 34.87
C LEU A 123 4.15 -10.25 35.49
N SER A 124 3.63 -11.21 34.73
CA SER A 124 3.61 -12.62 35.13
C SER A 124 3.95 -13.56 33.97
N VAL A 125 4.55 -14.71 34.28
CA VAL A 125 4.81 -15.81 33.35
C VAL A 125 3.59 -16.74 33.36
N GLU A 126 2.95 -16.93 32.22
CA GLU A 126 1.73 -17.76 32.08
C GLU A 126 2.03 -19.22 31.72
N GLY A 127 3.19 -19.50 31.13
CA GLY A 127 3.61 -20.85 30.79
C GLY A 127 4.54 -20.96 29.59
N LYS A 128 4.88 -22.20 29.24
CA LYS A 128 5.72 -22.57 28.10
C LYS A 128 4.87 -23.15 26.98
N ILE A 129 5.19 -22.77 25.75
CA ILE A 129 4.50 -23.28 24.56
C ILE A 129 5.00 -24.68 24.27
N TYR A 130 4.09 -25.66 24.24
CA TYR A 130 4.43 -27.07 24.02
C TYR A 130 4.04 -27.54 22.61
N ASN A 131 2.82 -27.21 22.19
CA ASN A 131 2.32 -27.54 20.85
C ASN A 131 1.99 -26.25 20.10
N LYS A 132 2.38 -26.20 18.84
CA LYS A 132 1.99 -25.16 17.90
C LYS A 132 1.02 -25.73 16.87
N PHE A 133 -0.12 -25.08 16.70
CA PHE A 133 -1.18 -25.46 15.77
C PHE A 133 -1.28 -24.44 14.64
N ASP A 134 -1.18 -24.89 13.40
CA ASP A 134 -1.48 -24.08 12.22
C ASP A 134 -2.88 -24.45 11.70
N MET A 135 -3.82 -23.51 11.83
CA MET A 135 -5.21 -23.74 11.43
C MET A 135 -5.41 -23.49 9.93
N LYS A 136 -6.05 -24.44 9.27
CA LYS A 136 -6.38 -24.41 7.84
C LYS A 136 -7.86 -24.70 7.61
N PRO A 137 -8.50 -24.11 6.58
CA PRO A 137 -9.87 -24.47 6.21
C PRO A 137 -9.98 -25.99 5.99
N HIS A 138 -10.98 -26.61 6.61
CA HIS A 138 -11.18 -28.05 6.45
C HIS A 138 -11.74 -28.37 5.06
N ASN A 139 -11.39 -29.53 4.50
CA ASN A 139 -11.76 -29.88 3.12
C ASN A 139 -13.29 -29.96 2.92
N LYS A 140 -14.04 -30.40 3.94
CA LYS A 140 -15.52 -30.47 3.87
C LYS A 140 -16.18 -29.13 3.58
N ASN A 141 -15.52 -28.01 3.90
CA ASN A 141 -16.08 -26.67 3.73
C ASN A 141 -15.21 -25.75 2.87
N ILE A 142 -14.58 -26.34 1.83
CA ILE A 142 -13.64 -25.64 0.95
C ILE A 142 -14.34 -24.66 -0.01
N GLU A 143 -15.60 -24.90 -0.36
CA GLU A 143 -16.37 -24.04 -1.27
C GLU A 143 -16.73 -22.69 -0.66
N GLU A 144 -17.20 -22.68 0.60
CA GLU A 144 -17.46 -21.44 1.33
C GLU A 144 -16.17 -20.62 1.50
N TYR A 145 -15.05 -21.29 1.80
CA TYR A 145 -13.75 -20.62 1.87
C TYR A 145 -13.33 -20.01 0.52
N ARG A 146 -13.57 -20.73 -0.58
CA ARG A 146 -13.29 -20.23 -1.93
C ARG A 146 -14.13 -19.00 -2.25
N LYS A 147 -15.42 -19.01 -1.89
CA LYS A 147 -16.32 -17.86 -2.04
C LYS A 147 -15.82 -16.67 -1.22
N LEU A 148 -15.45 -16.89 0.04
CA LEU A 148 -14.87 -15.87 0.92
C LEU A 148 -13.58 -15.26 0.32
N CYS A 149 -12.72 -16.08 -0.28
CA CYS A 149 -11.52 -15.59 -0.94
C CYS A 149 -11.83 -14.72 -2.16
N ARG A 150 -12.81 -15.11 -2.99
CA ARG A 150 -13.27 -14.31 -4.13
C ARG A 150 -13.89 -12.99 -3.69
N GLU A 151 -14.73 -13.01 -2.66
CA GLU A 151 -15.36 -11.80 -2.10
C GLU A 151 -14.32 -10.82 -1.57
N ARG A 152 -13.27 -11.32 -0.89
CA ARG A 152 -12.14 -10.48 -0.46
C ARG A 152 -11.43 -9.85 -1.64
N THR A 153 -11.06 -10.64 -2.65
CA THR A 153 -10.41 -10.11 -3.84
C THR A 153 -11.28 -9.06 -4.51
N ASN A 154 -12.57 -9.31 -4.69
CA ASN A 154 -13.50 -8.33 -5.25
C ASN A 154 -13.58 -7.06 -4.41
N LYS A 155 -13.70 -7.17 -3.08
CA LYS A 155 -13.74 -6.04 -2.17
C LYS A 155 -12.46 -5.19 -2.24
N TYR A 156 -11.30 -5.81 -2.38
CA TYR A 156 -10.02 -5.11 -2.52
C TYR A 156 -9.76 -4.57 -3.93
N MET A 157 -10.34 -5.20 -4.96
CA MET A 157 -10.28 -4.73 -6.34
C MET A 157 -11.20 -3.53 -6.61
N THR A 158 -12.25 -3.35 -5.82
CA THR A 158 -13.09 -2.15 -5.87
C THR A 158 -12.29 -0.94 -5.37
N LYS A 159 -11.87 -0.09 -6.30
CA LYS A 159 -11.21 1.18 -5.99
C LYS A 159 -12.20 2.09 -5.25
N THR A 160 -11.97 2.31 -3.96
CA THR A 160 -12.75 3.25 -3.14
C THR A 160 -12.50 4.70 -3.50
N ARG A 161 -11.37 4.98 -4.16
CA ARG A 161 -11.01 6.29 -4.69
C ARG A 161 -11.35 6.35 -6.18
N HIS A 162 -12.36 7.14 -6.52
CA HIS A 162 -12.67 7.53 -7.89
C HIS A 162 -12.05 8.90 -8.20
N ILE A 163 -11.39 9.01 -9.36
CA ILE A 163 -10.98 10.31 -9.90
C ILE A 163 -12.23 10.87 -10.58
N GLN A 164 -12.80 11.94 -10.03
CA GLN A 164 -13.84 12.69 -10.72
C GLN A 164 -13.18 13.67 -11.67
N VAL A 165 -13.48 13.54 -12.95
CA VAL A 165 -13.17 14.57 -13.93
C VAL A 165 -14.13 15.73 -13.66
N ILE A 166 -13.58 16.93 -13.44
CA ILE A 166 -14.37 18.13 -13.24
C ILE A 166 -14.93 18.53 -14.61
N ASP A 167 -16.23 18.32 -14.81
CA ASP A 167 -16.92 18.61 -16.08
C ASP A 167 -16.94 20.12 -16.42
N ASN A 168 -16.84 20.96 -15.39
CA ASN A 168 -16.78 22.41 -15.54
C ASN A 168 -15.34 22.90 -15.78
N ASP A 169 -14.75 22.56 -16.93
CA ASP A 169 -13.45 23.05 -17.41
C ASP A 169 -13.52 24.50 -17.95
N ASN A 170 -14.59 25.22 -17.62
CA ASN A 170 -14.60 26.67 -17.74
C ASN A 170 -13.60 27.20 -16.71
N GLY A 171 -12.37 27.48 -17.15
CA GLY A 171 -11.19 27.90 -16.36
C GLY A 171 -11.34 29.11 -15.42
N ARG A 172 -12.56 29.50 -15.07
CA ARG A 172 -12.94 30.36 -13.94
C ARG A 172 -12.60 29.75 -12.58
N HIS A 173 -12.74 28.43 -12.38
CA HIS A 173 -12.43 27.76 -11.10
C HIS A 173 -10.99 27.23 -11.00
N MET A 174 -10.29 27.14 -12.14
CA MET A 174 -8.92 26.64 -12.23
C MET A 174 -7.86 27.75 -12.12
N ARG A 175 -8.29 29.01 -11.97
CA ARG A 175 -7.38 30.11 -11.66
C ARG A 175 -7.12 30.10 -10.15
N PRO A 176 -5.86 30.07 -9.68
CA PRO A 176 -5.58 30.27 -8.27
C PRO A 176 -6.21 31.59 -7.86
N MET A 177 -7.11 31.56 -6.86
CA MET A 177 -7.77 32.76 -6.33
C MET A 177 -6.69 33.81 -6.03
N PRO A 178 -6.64 34.93 -6.79
CA PRO A 178 -5.71 35.99 -6.48
C PRO A 178 -6.23 36.68 -5.21
N GLY A 179 -5.58 36.45 -4.06
CA GLY A 179 -5.84 37.23 -2.86
C GLY A 179 -5.97 36.52 -1.51
N MET A 180 -5.70 35.22 -1.36
CA MET A 180 -5.71 34.58 -0.02
C MET A 180 -4.32 34.62 0.65
N PHE A 181 -3.72 35.81 0.73
CA PHE A 181 -2.80 36.15 1.81
C PHE A 181 -3.52 37.16 2.70
N GLY A 182 -4.10 36.68 3.80
CA GLY A 182 -4.66 37.54 4.83
C GLY A 182 -6.06 37.13 5.27
N PHE A 183 -6.13 36.26 6.28
CA PHE A 183 -7.29 36.22 7.17
C PHE A 183 -7.43 37.60 7.83
N LYS A 184 -8.35 38.46 7.37
CA LYS A 184 -9.07 39.45 8.19
C LYS A 184 -10.46 39.69 7.63
N ALA A 185 -11.37 39.91 8.58
CA ALA A 185 -12.82 39.88 8.47
C ALA A 185 -13.44 41.00 7.62
N SER A 186 -14.68 40.71 7.20
CA SER A 186 -15.82 41.64 7.01
C SER A 186 -15.77 42.63 5.84
N GLY A 187 -16.91 42.73 5.13
CA GLY A 187 -17.30 43.95 4.43
C GLY A 187 -17.46 43.82 2.92
N SER A 188 -18.72 43.81 2.50
CA SER A 188 -19.23 44.15 1.17
C SER A 188 -18.55 45.39 0.55
N GLY A 189 -18.37 45.42 -0.78
CA GLY A 189 -18.20 46.68 -1.51
C GLY A 189 -17.42 46.62 -2.83
N THR A 190 -18.17 46.72 -3.94
CA THR A 190 -17.96 47.59 -5.11
C THR A 190 -16.58 47.66 -5.80
N GLY A 191 -16.56 47.35 -7.09
CA GLY A 191 -15.36 47.36 -7.94
C GLY A 191 -14.89 48.74 -8.42
N VAL A 192 -13.80 48.71 -9.19
CA VAL A 192 -13.39 49.58 -10.34
C VAL A 192 -11.95 49.15 -10.75
N PRO A 193 -11.59 49.17 -12.05
CA PRO A 193 -10.42 48.47 -12.57
C PRO A 193 -9.15 49.34 -12.63
N ILE A 194 -7.98 48.75 -12.40
CA ILE A 194 -6.68 49.42 -12.55
C ILE A 194 -5.89 48.75 -13.66
N ASP A 195 -5.83 49.45 -14.81
CA ASP A 195 -4.82 49.28 -15.84
C ASP A 195 -3.41 49.46 -15.27
N LYS A 196 -2.53 48.49 -15.55
CA LYS A 196 -1.11 48.72 -15.93
C LYS A 196 -0.44 47.40 -16.27
N LYS A 197 -0.29 47.22 -17.58
CA LYS A 197 0.51 46.20 -18.26
C LYS A 197 1.99 46.35 -17.85
N LYS A 198 2.44 45.51 -16.92
CA LYS A 198 3.85 45.11 -16.76
C LYS A 198 3.85 43.60 -16.57
N MET A 199 4.23 42.86 -17.61
CA MET A 199 4.45 41.41 -17.47
C MET A 199 5.76 41.21 -16.68
N PRO A 200 5.73 40.59 -15.49
CA PRO A 200 6.94 40.08 -14.89
C PRO A 200 7.38 38.85 -15.68
N VAL A 201 8.65 38.88 -16.08
CA VAL A 201 9.42 37.73 -16.56
C VAL A 201 9.23 36.58 -15.58
N LYS A 202 8.52 35.53 -16.00
CA LYS A 202 8.36 34.31 -15.21
C LYS A 202 8.74 33.13 -16.10
N GLY A 203 9.88 32.52 -15.77
CA GLY A 203 10.44 31.37 -16.47
C GLY A 203 9.43 30.23 -16.54
N SER A 204 9.21 29.74 -17.76
CA SER A 204 8.49 28.50 -18.00
C SER A 204 9.52 27.40 -18.26
N ASP A 205 9.93 26.70 -17.21
CA ASP A 205 10.44 25.34 -17.30
C ASP A 205 9.31 24.43 -17.79
N MET A 206 9.05 24.47 -19.10
CA MET A 206 8.32 23.42 -19.78
C MET A 206 9.34 22.36 -20.19
N LYS A 207 9.24 21.17 -19.59
CA LYS A 207 9.78 19.94 -20.16
C LYS A 207 9.15 19.75 -21.55
N ARG A 208 9.76 20.38 -22.55
CA ARG A 208 9.48 20.21 -23.97
C ARG A 208 10.20 18.94 -24.39
N THR A 209 9.45 17.91 -24.78
CA THR A 209 10.04 16.69 -25.34
C THR A 209 10.76 17.08 -26.63
N ARG A 210 12.08 16.90 -26.64
CA ARG A 210 12.93 17.09 -27.80
C ARG A 210 12.41 16.18 -28.92
N ARG A 211 11.99 16.75 -30.05
CA ARG A 211 11.67 15.98 -31.26
C ARG A 211 12.92 15.28 -31.77
N ASP A 212 12.75 14.14 -32.42
CA ASP A 212 13.86 13.47 -33.08
C ASP A 212 14.47 14.36 -34.15
N ARG A 213 15.78 14.27 -34.32
CA ARG A 213 16.55 15.19 -35.16
C ARG A 213 16.06 15.14 -36.61
N ASP A 214 15.95 13.96 -37.20
CA ASP A 214 15.57 13.77 -38.61
C ASP A 214 14.16 14.29 -38.91
N GLU A 215 13.22 14.14 -37.96
CA GLU A 215 11.87 14.69 -38.07
C GLU A 215 11.88 16.23 -38.04
N MET A 216 12.73 16.82 -37.19
CA MET A 216 12.88 18.26 -37.09
C MET A 216 13.53 18.86 -38.34
N GLU A 217 14.47 18.15 -38.99
CA GLU A 217 15.04 18.56 -40.27
C GLU A 217 13.95 18.65 -41.35
N GLY A 218 13.08 17.65 -41.47
CA GLY A 218 11.94 17.65 -42.39
C GLY A 218 10.94 18.80 -42.17
N ILE A 219 10.62 19.11 -40.91
CA ILE A 219 9.77 20.26 -40.56
C ILE A 219 10.45 21.57 -40.98
N MET A 220 11.76 21.67 -40.81
CA MET A 220 12.51 22.87 -41.17
C MET A 220 12.48 23.14 -42.67
N PHE A 221 12.68 22.11 -43.50
CA PHE A 221 12.56 22.24 -44.96
C PHE A 221 11.18 22.80 -45.36
N LYS A 222 10.11 22.24 -44.80
CA LYS A 222 8.73 22.72 -45.04
C LYS A 222 8.50 24.16 -44.58
N LEU A 223 9.13 24.59 -43.49
CA LEU A 223 9.05 25.99 -43.06
C LEU A 223 9.77 26.92 -44.04
N PHE A 224 10.95 26.53 -44.52
CA PHE A 224 11.73 27.31 -45.49
C PHE A 224 11.13 27.35 -46.89
N GLU A 225 10.27 26.40 -47.26
CA GLU A 225 9.41 26.50 -48.45
C GLU A 225 8.40 27.64 -48.34
N ARG A 226 7.81 27.86 -47.14
CA ARG A 226 6.80 28.91 -46.92
C ARG A 226 7.39 30.31 -46.98
N GLN A 227 8.62 30.48 -46.48
CA GLN A 227 9.39 31.71 -46.61
C GLN A 227 10.88 31.40 -46.59
N SER A 228 11.64 32.04 -47.48
CA SER A 228 13.08 31.77 -47.66
C SER A 228 13.95 32.17 -46.46
N ASN A 229 13.41 33.00 -45.57
CA ASN A 229 14.09 33.64 -44.45
C ASN A 229 13.27 33.49 -43.16
N TRP A 230 13.87 33.00 -42.09
CA TRP A 230 13.21 32.88 -40.78
C TRP A 230 14.06 33.44 -39.65
N THR A 231 13.44 34.12 -38.68
CA THR A 231 14.15 34.52 -37.45
C THR A 231 14.14 33.40 -36.42
N LEU A 232 15.16 33.34 -35.54
CA LEU A 232 15.23 32.34 -34.47
C LEU A 232 13.98 32.33 -33.57
N LYS A 233 13.44 33.52 -33.27
CA LYS A 233 12.23 33.66 -32.43
C LYS A 233 11.00 33.07 -33.09
N GLN A 234 10.84 33.25 -34.40
CA GLN A 234 9.73 32.67 -35.15
C GLN A 234 9.85 31.14 -35.21
N LEU A 235 11.05 30.61 -35.41
CA LEU A 235 11.27 29.16 -35.43
C LEU A 235 10.99 28.52 -34.08
N ILE A 236 11.36 29.16 -32.97
CA ILE A 236 11.01 28.69 -31.61
C ILE A 236 9.49 28.65 -31.42
N HIS A 237 8.78 29.65 -31.92
CA HIS A 237 7.33 29.75 -31.79
C HIS A 237 6.60 28.73 -32.69
N GLU A 238 7.06 28.53 -33.92
CA GLU A 238 6.38 27.64 -34.89
C GLU A 238 6.63 26.15 -34.59
N THR A 239 7.76 25.82 -33.98
CA THR A 239 8.19 24.42 -33.76
C THR A 239 8.05 23.98 -32.29
N ASP A 240 7.80 24.93 -31.38
CA ASP A 240 7.77 24.74 -29.93
C ASP A 240 9.04 24.04 -29.36
N GLN A 241 10.16 24.07 -30.08
CA GLN A 241 11.42 23.45 -29.65
C GLN A 241 12.27 24.41 -28.80
N PRO A 242 13.12 23.89 -27.88
CA PRO A 242 14.03 24.71 -27.10
C PRO A 242 15.08 25.39 -28.01
N GLU A 243 15.41 26.64 -27.68
CA GLU A 243 16.32 27.49 -28.47
C GLU A 243 17.67 26.81 -28.76
N GLN A 244 18.23 26.12 -27.77
CA GLN A 244 19.53 25.45 -27.92
C GLN A 244 19.47 24.33 -28.96
N PHE A 245 18.40 23.54 -28.98
CA PHE A 245 18.23 22.43 -29.94
C PHE A 245 18.04 22.96 -31.36
N LEU A 246 17.29 24.05 -31.53
CA LEU A 246 17.13 24.69 -32.82
C LEU A 246 18.45 25.28 -33.32
N LYS A 247 19.28 25.87 -32.46
CA LYS A 247 20.61 26.37 -32.85
C LYS A 247 21.53 25.25 -33.34
N ASP A 248 21.48 24.07 -32.72
CA ASP A 248 22.29 22.93 -33.13
C ASP A 248 21.89 22.43 -34.54
N ILE A 249 20.59 22.40 -34.84
CA ILE A 249 20.06 22.02 -36.17
C ILE A 249 20.34 23.11 -37.20
N LEU A 250 20.08 24.38 -36.87
CA LEU A 250 20.32 25.52 -37.75
C LEU A 250 21.81 25.67 -38.12
N LYS A 251 22.73 25.32 -37.22
CA LYS A 251 24.17 25.29 -37.51
C LYS A 251 24.53 24.29 -38.61
N VAL A 252 23.79 23.19 -38.72
CA VAL A 252 24.04 22.14 -39.72
C VAL A 252 23.40 22.53 -41.06
N LEU A 253 22.13 22.93 -41.03
CA LEU A 253 21.29 23.09 -42.23
C LEU A 253 21.27 24.52 -42.81
N CYS A 254 21.50 25.55 -42.01
CA CYS A 254 21.26 26.94 -42.39
C CYS A 254 22.53 27.81 -42.34
N VAL A 255 22.46 28.96 -43.02
CA VAL A 255 23.41 30.06 -42.96
C VAL A 255 22.74 31.21 -42.22
N TYR A 256 23.46 31.83 -41.29
CA TYR A 256 22.97 32.98 -40.55
C TYR A 256 23.36 34.28 -41.25
N ASN A 257 22.36 35.11 -41.54
CA ASN A 257 22.54 36.39 -42.22
C ASN A 257 22.94 37.49 -41.23
N ASN A 258 24.20 37.90 -41.30
CA ASN A 258 24.79 38.89 -40.38
C ASN A 258 24.68 40.35 -40.86
N LYS A 259 24.24 40.60 -42.11
CA LYS A 259 24.26 41.94 -42.73
C LYS A 259 23.08 42.14 -43.67
N GLY A 260 22.69 43.40 -43.89
CA GLY A 260 21.65 43.78 -44.85
C GLY A 260 20.23 43.75 -44.29
N ALA A 261 19.23 43.86 -45.17
CA ALA A 261 17.81 43.89 -44.80
C ALA A 261 17.32 42.60 -44.11
N ASN A 262 18.01 41.48 -44.33
CA ASN A 262 17.73 40.17 -43.72
C ASN A 262 18.63 39.90 -42.50
N GLN A 263 19.20 40.94 -41.87
CA GLN A 263 20.03 40.74 -40.69
C GLN A 263 19.24 40.05 -39.59
N GLY A 264 19.80 38.96 -39.04
CA GLY A 264 19.18 38.21 -37.95
C GLY A 264 18.26 37.07 -38.39
N THR A 265 18.18 36.78 -39.69
CA THR A 265 17.47 35.62 -40.23
C THR A 265 18.42 34.46 -40.52
N TYR A 266 17.84 33.26 -40.60
CA TYR A 266 18.47 32.04 -41.10
C TYR A 266 17.91 31.78 -42.49
N GLU A 267 18.78 31.34 -43.40
CA GLU A 267 18.43 30.83 -44.72
C GLU A 267 18.99 29.42 -44.86
N ILE A 268 18.26 28.53 -45.51
CA ILE A 268 18.77 27.16 -45.72
C ILE A 268 19.94 27.17 -46.70
N LYS A 269 20.96 26.33 -46.44
CA LYS A 269 22.13 26.23 -47.31
C LYS A 269 21.71 25.89 -48.74
N PRO A 270 22.31 26.52 -49.76
CA PRO A 270 21.95 26.31 -51.17
C PRO A 270 22.22 24.88 -51.65
N GLU A 271 23.08 24.15 -50.95
CA GLU A 271 23.37 22.73 -51.17
C GLU A 271 22.15 21.82 -50.95
N TYR A 272 21.25 22.18 -50.03
CA TYR A 272 20.05 21.39 -49.72
C TYR A 272 18.82 21.81 -50.53
N LYS A 273 18.85 22.95 -51.23
CA LYS A 273 17.78 23.35 -52.15
C LYS A 273 17.74 22.51 -53.45
N ARG A 274 18.76 21.69 -53.71
CA ARG A 274 18.93 20.89 -54.93
C ARG A 274 18.76 19.38 -54.74
N ALA A 275 18.46 18.92 -53.53
CA ALA A 275 18.36 17.49 -53.22
C ALA A 275 16.95 16.89 -53.45
N GLU A 276 15.95 17.69 -53.87
CA GLU A 276 14.61 17.19 -54.23
C GLU A 276 14.48 16.74 -55.70
N GLU A 277 15.52 16.87 -56.53
CA GLU A 277 15.58 16.28 -57.87
C GLU A 277 16.62 15.14 -57.91
N GLU A 278 16.32 14.01 -57.28
CA GLU A 278 16.83 12.70 -57.70
C GLU A 278 15.62 11.78 -57.93
N PRO A 279 15.35 11.39 -59.19
CA PRO A 279 14.10 10.73 -59.57
C PRO A 279 14.00 9.30 -59.04
N SER A 280 12.80 8.96 -58.59
CA SER A 280 12.33 7.59 -58.36
C SER A 280 12.63 6.69 -59.55
N SER A 281 13.53 5.72 -59.37
CA SER A 281 13.69 4.60 -60.30
C SER A 281 12.65 3.52 -60.00
N SER A 282 11.57 3.48 -60.77
CA SER A 282 10.82 2.29 -61.17
C SER A 282 9.99 2.63 -62.41
#